data_AF-A0A4U0XDZ7-F1
#
_entry.id   AF-A0A4U0XDZ7-F1
#
_cell.length_a   1.000
_cell.length_b   1.000
_cell.length_c   1.000
_cell.angle_alpha   90.00
_cell.angle_beta   90.00
_cell.angle_gamma   90.00
#
_symmetry.space_group_name_H-M   'P 1'
#
loop_
_entity.id
_entity.type
_entity.pdbx_description
1 polymer ?
#
loop_
_entity_poly.entity_id
_entity_poly.type
_entity_poly.pdbx_seq_one_letter_code
_entity_poly.pdbx_strand_id
1 'polypeptide(L)' 'MARTWKGDVPIPTDISLESAERRLEGEEKRLFLVWMRKMLQWRPEDRPDCNGVFFDEWLCAYLIESGEMVLTEED' A
#
# COMPACT_ATOMS: atom_id res chain seq x y z
N MET A 1 -28.16 4.26 -26.65
CA MET A 1 -26.84 4.92 -26.81
C MET A 1 -25.76 3.88 -26.54
N ALA A 2 -25.06 3.39 -27.56
CA ALA A 2 -23.99 2.40 -27.39
C ALA A 2 -22.72 3.07 -26.82
N ARG A 3 -22.00 2.39 -25.92
CA ARG A 3 -20.71 2.88 -25.41
C ARG A 3 -19.64 2.60 -26.46
N THR A 4 -18.96 3.66 -26.90
CA THR A 4 -17.81 3.56 -27.80
C THR A 4 -16.54 3.33 -26.97
N TRP A 5 -15.82 2.25 -27.25
CA TRP A 5 -14.49 2.01 -26.69
C TRP A 5 -13.52 3.11 -27.12
N LYS A 6 -12.70 3.63 -26.20
CA LYS A 6 -11.79 4.75 -26.46
C LYS A 6 -10.35 4.33 -26.80
N GLY A 7 -10.06 3.04 -26.90
CA GLY A 7 -8.70 2.55 -27.10
C GLY A 7 -7.92 2.40 -25.80
N ASP A 8 -6.69 1.91 -25.93
CA ASP A 8 -5.76 1.74 -24.83
C ASP A 8 -5.17 3.09 -24.38
N VAL A 9 -5.01 3.26 -23.07
CA VAL A 9 -4.35 4.43 -22.49
C VAL A 9 -2.87 4.06 -22.26
N PRO A 10 -1.91 4.85 -22.76
CA PRO A 10 -0.50 4.59 -22.53
C PRO A 10 -0.19 4.66 -21.03
N ILE A 11 0.61 3.69 -20.54
CA ILE A 11 1.09 3.69 -19.16
C ILE A 11 2.11 4.84 -19.01
N PRO A 12 1.91 5.77 -18.07
CA PRO A 12 2.87 6.85 -17.87
C PRO A 12 4.22 6.30 -17.39
N THR A 13 5.31 6.80 -17.96
CA THR A 13 6.69 6.34 -17.67
C THR A 13 7.43 7.24 -16.68
N ASP A 14 6.88 8.42 -16.41
CA ASP A 14 7.45 9.48 -15.56
C ASP A 14 6.90 9.45 -14.13
N ILE A 15 5.89 8.62 -13.87
CA ILE A 15 5.28 8.46 -12.55
C ILE A 15 5.53 7.07 -11.98
N SER A 16 5.92 7.03 -10.72
CA SER A 16 5.99 5.81 -9.92
C SER A 16 5.25 6.02 -8.62
N LEU A 17 4.96 4.94 -7.90
CA LEU A 17 4.37 5.05 -6.57
C LEU A 17 5.31 5.82 -5.63
N GLU A 18 6.62 5.62 -5.78
CA GLU A 18 7.67 6.36 -5.06
C GLU A 18 7.66 7.86 -5.36
N SER A 19 7.43 8.27 -6.62
CA SER A 19 7.44 9.68 -7.01
C SER A 19 6.13 10.39 -6.68
N ALA A 20 5.04 9.63 -6.56
CA ALA A 20 3.73 10.13 -6.16
C ALA A 20 3.67 10.47 -4.66
N GLU A 21 4.34 9.70 -3.80
CA GLU A 21 4.44 10.01 -2.37
C GLU A 21 5.49 11.12 -2.13
N ARG A 22 5.03 12.30 -1.72
CA ARG A 22 5.87 13.51 -1.57
C ARG A 22 5.94 14.05 -0.15
N ARG A 23 5.17 13.49 0.79
CA ARG A 23 5.06 13.95 2.18
C ARG A 23 6.05 13.22 3.08
N LEU A 24 6.15 11.90 2.92
CA LEU A 24 7.02 11.07 3.72
C LEU A 24 8.45 11.08 3.16
N GLU A 25 9.43 10.87 4.03
CA GLU A 25 10.85 10.76 3.66
C GLU A 25 11.52 9.59 4.37
N GLY A 26 12.72 9.22 3.92
CA GLY A 26 13.55 8.20 4.55
C GLY A 26 12.84 6.86 4.77
N GLU A 27 12.97 6.33 5.97
CA GLU A 27 12.48 5.00 6.35
C GLU A 27 10.96 4.94 6.45
N GLU A 28 10.33 6.00 6.96
CA GLU A 28 8.87 6.08 7.05
C GLU A 28 8.23 5.97 5.67
N LYS A 29 8.80 6.65 4.66
CA LYS A 29 8.36 6.53 3.26
C LYS A 29 8.53 5.10 2.75
N ARG A 30 9.66 4.46 3.05
CA ARG A 30 9.95 3.09 2.60
C ARG A 30 8.89 2.11 3.11
N LEU A 31 8.61 2.17 4.41
CA LEU A 31 7.62 1.32 5.09
C LEU A 31 6.20 1.57 4.55
N PHE A 32 5.81 2.85 4.39
CA PHE A 32 4.53 3.21 3.76
C PHE A 32 4.35 2.60 2.36
N LEU A 33 5.38 2.70 1.52
CA LEU A 33 5.31 2.19 0.15
C LEU A 33 5.23 0.66 0.12
N VAL A 34 5.89 -0.04 1.05
CA VAL A 34 5.75 -1.49 1.22
C VAL A 34 4.31 -1.84 1.59
N TRP A 35 3.73 -1.14 2.56
CA TRP A 35 2.34 -1.33 2.96
C TRP A 35 1.35 -1.06 1.80
N MET A 36 1.50 0.04 1.08
CA MET A 36 0.66 0.37 -0.09
C MET A 36 0.73 -0.72 -1.17
N ARG A 37 1.90 -1.32 -1.39
CA ARG A 37 2.08 -2.42 -2.35
C ARG A 37 1.28 -3.66 -1.95
N LYS A 38 1.07 -3.93 -0.66
CA LYS A 38 0.20 -5.03 -0.22
C LYS A 38 -1.24 -4.83 -0.69
N MET A 39 -1.76 -3.60 -0.63
CA MET A 39 -3.13 -3.29 -1.05
C MET A 39 -3.31 -3.21 -2.57
N LEU A 40 -2.31 -2.69 -3.28
CA LEU A 40 -2.36 -2.41 -4.72
C LEU A 40 -2.05 -3.63 -5.62
N GLN A 41 -2.23 -4.85 -5.10
CA GLN A 41 -2.09 -6.07 -5.89
C GLN A 41 -3.18 -6.17 -6.95
N TRP A 42 -2.76 -6.38 -8.19
CA TRP A 42 -3.65 -6.53 -9.35
C TRP A 42 -4.49 -7.80 -9.27
N ARG A 43 -3.87 -8.90 -8.87
CA ARG A 43 -4.54 -10.17 -8.66
C ARG A 43 -5.14 -10.19 -7.26
N PRO A 44 -6.43 -10.50 -7.11
CA PRO A 44 -7.06 -10.49 -5.80
C PRO A 44 -6.50 -11.59 -4.90
N GLU A 45 -6.03 -12.72 -5.45
CA GLU A 45 -5.45 -13.82 -4.65
C GLU A 45 -4.11 -13.46 -4.01
N ASP A 46 -3.41 -12.46 -4.55
CA ASP A 46 -2.13 -11.99 -4.00
C ASP A 46 -2.34 -10.92 -2.92
N ARG A 47 -3.59 -10.46 -2.73
CA ARG A 47 -3.93 -9.45 -1.74
C ARG A 47 -4.05 -10.12 -0.36
N PRO A 48 -3.44 -9.54 0.70
CA PRO A 48 -3.73 -9.96 2.05
C PRO A 48 -5.20 -9.69 2.41
N ASP A 49 -5.69 -10.40 3.42
CA ASP A 49 -6.98 -10.07 4.01
C ASP A 49 -6.92 -8.71 4.74
N CYS A 50 -8.06 -8.29 5.29
CA CYS A 50 -8.14 -7.02 5.99
C CYS A 50 -7.18 -6.94 7.19
N ASN A 51 -6.92 -8.05 7.87
CA ASN A 51 -6.06 -8.08 9.06
C ASN A 51 -4.59 -7.90 8.65
N GLY A 52 -4.13 -8.62 7.63
CA GLY A 52 -2.75 -8.51 7.13
C GLY A 52 -2.37 -7.14 6.53
N VAL A 53 -3.36 -6.25 6.34
CA VAL A 53 -3.16 -4.84 6.00
C VAL A 53 -3.32 -3.93 7.22
N PHE A 54 -4.27 -4.23 8.10
CA PHE A 54 -4.60 -3.41 9.26
C PHE A 54 -3.50 -3.45 10.33
N PHE A 55 -2.89 -4.61 10.54
CA PHE A 55 -1.81 -4.82 11.52
C PHE A 55 -0.41 -4.56 10.94
N ASP A 56 -0.32 -3.84 9.82
CA ASP A 56 0.97 -3.52 9.23
C ASP A 56 1.81 -2.64 10.16
N GLU A 57 3.12 -2.93 10.23
CA GLU A 57 4.10 -2.20 11.05
C GLU A 57 4.08 -0.69 10.80
N TRP A 58 3.85 -0.24 9.56
CA TRP A 58 3.79 1.17 9.26
C TRP A 58 2.51 1.83 9.78
N LEU A 59 1.37 1.15 9.64
CA LEU A 59 0.07 1.68 10.05
C LEU A 59 -0.07 1.69 11.58
N CYS A 60 0.42 0.65 12.24
CA CYS A 60 0.35 0.46 13.69
C CYS A 60 1.56 0.97 14.46
N ALA A 61 2.54 1.60 13.79
CA ALA A 61 3.80 2.05 14.39
C ALA A 61 3.62 2.74 15.75
N TYR A 62 2.70 3.70 15.85
CA TYR A 62 2.44 4.41 17.10
C TYR A 62 1.92 3.49 18.23
N LEU A 63 1.01 2.56 17.91
CA LEU A 63 0.44 1.63 18.91
C LEU A 63 1.48 0.62 19.38
N ILE A 64 2.39 0.24 18.48
CA ILE A 64 3.53 -0.64 18.80
C ILE A 64 4.52 0.11 19.69
N GLU A 65 4.87 1.35 19.34
CA GLU A 65 5.77 2.20 20.12
C GLU A 65 5.20 2.55 21.50
N SER A 66 3.88 2.74 21.61
CA SER A 66 3.21 2.99 22.90
C SER A 66 3.03 1.73 23.75
N GLY A 67 3.24 0.54 23.17
CA GLY A 67 3.02 -0.75 23.81
C GLY A 67 1.55 -1.14 23.95
N GLU A 68 0.64 -0.41 23.29
CA GLU A 68 -0.79 -0.72 23.23
C GLU A 68 -1.09 -1.89 22.28
N MET A 69 -0.14 -2.21 21.40
CA MET A 69 -0.20 -3.32 20.45
C MET A 69 1.11 -4.10 20.42
N VAL A 70 1.01 -5.42 20.33
CA VAL A 70 2.13 -6.32 20.03
C VAL A 70 1.76 -7.08 18.78
N LEU A 71 2.52 -6.91 17.70
CA LEU A 71 2.35 -7.72 16.50
C LEU A 71 2.91 -9.11 16.76
N THR A 72 2.08 -10.13 16.55
CA THR A 72 2.51 -11.54 16.57
C THR A 72 2.66 -12.04 15.13
N GLU A 73 3.34 -13.18 14.94
CA GLU A 73 3.48 -13.78 13.60
C GLU A 73 2.13 -14.26 13.00
N GLU A 74 1.05 -14.24 13.78
CA GLU A 74 -0.28 -14.73 13.41
C GLU A 74 -1.27 -13.62 13.01
N ASP A 75 -0.89 -12.34 13.14
CA ASP A 75 -1.71 -11.15 12.83
C ASP A 75 -1.53 -10.65 11.38
#